data_AF-A0A2N6TZZ5-F1
#
_entry.id   AF-A0A2N6TZZ5-F1
#
_cell.length_a   1.000
_cell.length_b   1.000
_cell.length_c   1.000
_cell.angle_alpha   90.00
_cell.angle_beta   90.00
_cell.angle_gamma   90.00
#
_symmetry.space_group_name_H-M   'P 1'
#
loop_
_entity.id
_entity.type
_entity.pdbx_description
1 polymer ?
#
loop_
_entity_poly.entity_id
_entity_poly.type
_entity_poly.pdbx_seq_one_letter_code
_entity_poly.pdbx_strand_id
1 'polypeptide(L)'
;MSAPRLPWPTAAEPLPLASLRPVLDRLSSLATRHGEDVQMIPGAALAETEVAADPPPALEQLTDELGGVRLRELPLLTLQIEERTDVGPYTLLGEPTSFYPLYETPDAAVILTLDEHGAPGAVYGIGEDLALQLAAPDLPTYLDRFTDALERTLAALTERGPAAEDSADARTDAAEQFMDEHLFAALLGMRELADMPQAAPCSAEQVADAAEVAGALAIWDLRGAALGTRVDLMDTDTPGDPLALHVRFGADGLVVTLQDG
;
A
#
# COMPACT_ATOMS: atom_id res chain seq x y z
N MET A 1 -11.25 -19.32 -16.26
CA MET A 1 -10.23 -20.12 -15.55
C MET A 1 -9.93 -19.34 -14.29
N SER A 2 -10.19 -19.90 -13.10
CA SER A 2 -9.89 -19.19 -11.84
C SER A 2 -8.38 -18.97 -11.74
N ALA A 3 -7.96 -17.76 -11.36
CA ALA A 3 -6.57 -17.47 -11.05
C ALA A 3 -6.07 -18.43 -9.96
N PRO A 4 -4.83 -18.93 -10.03
CA PRO A 4 -4.28 -19.77 -8.98
C PRO A 4 -4.18 -18.96 -7.68
N ARG A 5 -4.83 -19.45 -6.61
CA ARG A 5 -4.72 -18.88 -5.27
C ARG A 5 -3.29 -19.03 -4.76
N LEU A 6 -2.74 -17.96 -4.19
CA LEU A 6 -1.46 -17.94 -3.53
C LEU A 6 -1.51 -18.77 -2.24
N PRO A 7 -0.42 -19.45 -1.89
CA PRO A 7 -0.32 -20.22 -0.66
C PRO A 7 -0.04 -19.28 0.53
N TRP A 8 -0.99 -18.39 0.84
CA TRP A 8 -0.85 -17.43 1.94
C TRP A 8 -0.54 -18.14 3.26
N PRO A 9 0.34 -17.57 4.10
CA PRO A 9 0.49 -18.01 5.48
C PRO A 9 -0.84 -17.88 6.25
N THR A 10 -1.12 -18.83 7.14
CA THR A 10 -2.43 -18.97 7.82
C THR A 10 -2.35 -18.92 9.34
N ALA A 11 -1.16 -18.67 9.90
CA ALA A 11 -0.93 -18.75 11.34
C ALA A 11 -1.34 -17.46 12.08
N ALA A 12 -1.38 -16.32 11.38
CA ALA A 12 -1.79 -15.05 11.95
C ALA A 12 -3.27 -15.01 12.32
N GLU A 13 -3.59 -14.28 13.40
CA GLU A 13 -4.97 -13.98 13.75
C GLU A 13 -5.59 -12.99 12.75
N PRO A 14 -6.90 -13.08 12.47
CA PRO A 14 -7.59 -12.09 11.67
C PRO A 14 -7.48 -10.67 12.24
N LEU A 15 -7.25 -9.68 11.38
CA LEU A 15 -7.22 -8.28 11.75
C LEU A 15 -8.60 -7.88 12.32
N PRO A 16 -8.68 -7.39 13.57
CA PRO A 16 -9.95 -7.16 14.22
C PRO A 16 -10.66 -5.94 13.60
N LEU A 17 -11.81 -6.17 12.96
CA LEU A 17 -12.63 -5.10 12.36
C LEU A 17 -12.99 -3.95 13.31
N ALA A 18 -13.02 -4.20 14.62
CA ALA A 18 -13.32 -3.17 15.61
C ALA A 18 -12.34 -1.99 15.56
N SER A 19 -11.05 -2.23 15.25
CA SER A 19 -10.06 -1.16 15.11
C SER A 19 -10.24 -0.34 13.83
N LEU A 20 -10.84 -0.95 12.79
CA LEU A 20 -11.09 -0.32 11.50
C LEU A 20 -12.45 0.36 11.40
N ARG A 21 -13.38 0.05 12.30
CA ARG A 21 -14.77 0.56 12.24
C ARG A 21 -14.85 2.09 12.07
N PRO A 22 -14.08 2.91 12.82
CA PRO A 22 -14.16 4.36 12.67
C PRO A 22 -13.84 4.84 11.25
N VAL A 23 -12.80 4.26 10.61
CA VAL A 23 -12.41 4.67 9.26
C VAL A 23 -13.37 4.14 8.20
N LEU A 24 -13.90 2.92 8.37
CA LEU A 24 -14.91 2.35 7.47
C LEU A 24 -16.22 3.14 7.50
N ASP A 25 -16.65 3.60 8.67
CA ASP A 25 -17.84 4.45 8.82
C ASP A 25 -17.63 5.83 8.17
N ARG A 26 -16.42 6.41 8.30
CA ARG A 26 -16.04 7.65 7.60
C ARG A 26 -16.09 7.49 6.09
N LEU A 27 -15.49 6.42 5.53
CA LEU A 27 -15.54 6.13 4.10
C LEU A 27 -16.98 5.95 3.60
N SER A 28 -17.81 5.22 4.36
CA SER A 28 -19.23 5.02 4.05
C SER A 28 -19.99 6.34 4.02
N SER A 29 -19.70 7.23 4.96
CA SER A 29 -20.28 8.58 4.99
C SER A 29 -19.85 9.42 3.78
N LEU A 30 -18.57 9.38 3.40
CA LEU A 30 -18.07 10.09 2.22
C LEU A 30 -18.72 9.58 0.93
N ALA A 31 -18.77 8.27 0.73
CA ALA A 31 -19.42 7.67 -0.44
C ALA A 31 -20.92 8.00 -0.52
N THR A 32 -21.62 8.07 0.63
CA THR A 32 -23.03 8.48 0.67
C THR A 32 -23.19 9.96 0.30
N ARG A 33 -22.32 10.85 0.81
CA ARG A 33 -22.41 12.30 0.56
C ARG A 33 -21.95 12.69 -0.85
N HIS A 34 -20.99 11.97 -1.40
CA HIS A 34 -20.32 12.28 -2.67
C HIS A 34 -20.49 11.14 -3.69
N GLY A 35 -21.68 10.54 -3.76
CA GLY A 35 -21.92 9.34 -4.59
C GLY A 35 -21.72 9.52 -6.10
N GLU A 36 -21.63 10.75 -6.59
CA GLU A 36 -21.24 11.04 -7.99
C GLU A 36 -19.72 10.96 -8.21
N ASP A 37 -18.93 11.16 -7.15
CA ASP A 37 -17.47 11.21 -7.21
C ASP A 37 -16.83 9.97 -6.58
N VAL A 38 -17.40 9.38 -5.52
CA VAL A 38 -16.80 8.28 -4.78
C VAL A 38 -17.76 7.11 -4.64
N GLN A 39 -17.23 5.92 -4.90
CA GLN A 39 -17.92 4.66 -4.72
C GLN A 39 -17.10 3.73 -3.84
N MET A 40 -17.74 3.14 -2.84
CA MET A 40 -17.20 1.97 -2.15
C MET A 40 -17.56 0.71 -2.94
N ILE A 41 -16.55 -0.11 -3.19
CA ILE A 41 -16.74 -1.42 -3.81
C ILE A 41 -17.16 -2.38 -2.69
N PRO A 42 -18.34 -3.02 -2.77
CA PRO A 42 -18.78 -3.96 -1.74
C PRO A 42 -17.79 -5.09 -1.55
N GLY A 43 -17.62 -5.54 -0.31
CA GLY A 43 -16.83 -6.73 0.00
C GLY A 43 -17.52 -8.04 -0.41
N ALA A 44 -16.83 -9.15 -0.19
CA ALA A 44 -17.15 -10.47 -0.76
C ALA A 44 -18.48 -11.00 -0.24
N ALA A 45 -18.81 -10.70 1.02
CA ALA A 45 -20.07 -11.10 1.64
C ALA A 45 -21.29 -10.40 1.02
N LEU A 46 -21.09 -9.25 0.36
CA LEU A 46 -22.15 -8.41 -0.21
C LEU A 46 -22.12 -8.38 -1.75
N ALA A 47 -21.08 -8.95 -2.37
CA ALA A 47 -20.96 -8.99 -3.82
C ALA A 47 -22.03 -9.92 -4.44
N GLU A 48 -22.77 -9.41 -5.42
CA GLU A 48 -23.77 -10.20 -6.15
C GLU A 48 -23.15 -11.26 -7.08
N THR A 49 -21.86 -11.08 -7.42
CA THR A 49 -21.06 -12.00 -8.23
C THR A 49 -20.00 -12.62 -7.34
N GLU A 50 -19.76 -13.93 -7.49
CA GLU A 50 -18.66 -14.62 -6.81
C GLU A 50 -17.33 -14.02 -7.29
N VAL A 51 -16.74 -13.14 -6.47
CA VAL A 51 -15.44 -12.53 -6.74
C VAL A 51 -14.39 -13.58 -6.44
N ALA A 52 -13.56 -13.91 -7.43
CA ALA A 52 -12.44 -14.85 -7.26
C ALA A 52 -11.24 -14.20 -6.55
N ALA A 53 -11.49 -13.31 -5.59
CA ALA A 53 -10.45 -12.61 -4.85
C ALA A 53 -9.65 -13.59 -3.99
N ASP A 54 -8.35 -13.32 -3.86
CA ASP A 54 -7.43 -14.14 -3.08
C ASP A 54 -6.66 -13.30 -2.05
N PRO A 55 -7.36 -12.75 -1.03
CA PRO A 55 -6.70 -11.97 0.01
C PRO A 55 -6.00 -12.88 1.04
N PRO A 56 -4.96 -12.37 1.73
CA PRO A 56 -4.40 -13.00 2.91
C PRO A 56 -5.49 -13.30 3.96
N PRO A 57 -5.46 -14.46 4.64
CA PRO A 57 -6.46 -14.83 5.64
C PRO A 57 -6.66 -13.79 6.74
N ALA A 58 -5.59 -13.09 7.13
CA ALA A 58 -5.66 -12.05 8.14
C ALA A 58 -6.56 -10.86 7.73
N LEU A 59 -6.80 -10.65 6.42
CA LEU A 59 -7.63 -9.57 5.90
C LEU A 59 -9.07 -10.00 5.59
N GLU A 60 -9.42 -11.28 5.73
CA GLU A 60 -10.70 -11.85 5.30
C GLU A 60 -11.91 -11.02 5.78
N GLN A 61 -11.95 -10.70 7.08
CA GLN A 61 -13.05 -9.92 7.66
C GLN A 61 -13.18 -8.51 7.06
N LEU A 62 -12.05 -7.86 6.75
CA LEU A 62 -12.07 -6.55 6.08
C LEU A 62 -12.58 -6.70 4.64
N THR A 63 -12.07 -7.70 3.92
CA THR A 63 -12.44 -7.94 2.51
C THR A 63 -13.88 -8.43 2.33
N ASP A 64 -14.49 -8.99 3.39
CA ASP A 64 -15.91 -9.34 3.41
C ASP A 64 -16.81 -8.10 3.41
N GLU A 65 -16.39 -7.02 4.05
CA GLU A 65 -17.15 -5.77 4.13
C GLU A 65 -16.80 -4.78 3.02
N LEU A 66 -15.51 -4.68 2.66
CA LEU A 66 -14.98 -3.70 1.71
C LEU A 66 -14.08 -4.35 0.66
N GLY A 67 -14.47 -4.26 -0.61
CA GLY A 67 -13.65 -4.68 -1.74
C GLY A 67 -12.65 -3.61 -2.20
N GLY A 68 -12.92 -2.33 -1.89
CA GLY A 68 -12.06 -1.21 -2.28
C GLY A 68 -12.80 0.13 -2.37
N VAL A 69 -12.10 1.15 -2.85
CA VAL A 69 -12.63 2.50 -3.07
C VAL A 69 -12.26 2.98 -4.46
N ARG A 70 -13.25 3.49 -5.18
CA ARG A 70 -13.10 4.15 -6.48
C ARG A 70 -13.44 5.62 -6.36
N LEU A 71 -12.58 6.48 -6.89
CA LEU A 71 -12.85 7.90 -7.09
C LEU A 71 -13.08 8.10 -8.59
N ARG A 72 -14.32 8.36 -8.98
CA ARG A 72 -14.76 8.42 -10.37
C ARG A 72 -14.44 7.09 -11.07
N GLU A 73 -13.56 7.11 -12.05
CA GLU A 73 -13.12 5.92 -12.78
C GLU A 73 -11.80 5.34 -12.22
N LEU A 74 -11.20 6.00 -11.23
CA LEU A 74 -9.88 5.67 -10.70
C LEU A 74 -9.99 4.69 -9.52
N PRO A 75 -9.45 3.47 -9.62
CA PRO A 75 -9.31 2.58 -8.47
C PRO A 75 -8.20 3.14 -7.55
N LEU A 76 -8.55 3.53 -6.33
CA LEU A 76 -7.58 4.16 -5.41
C LEU A 76 -7.23 3.28 -4.20
N LEU A 77 -8.10 2.34 -3.87
CA LEU A 77 -7.87 1.31 -2.86
C LEU A 77 -8.45 -0.01 -3.39
N THR A 78 -7.62 -1.05 -3.43
CA THR A 78 -8.01 -2.39 -3.85
C THR A 78 -7.74 -3.35 -2.69
N LEU A 79 -8.80 -3.97 -2.18
CA LEU A 79 -8.72 -5.00 -1.14
C LEU A 79 -9.17 -6.38 -1.64
N GLN A 80 -9.81 -6.41 -2.81
CA GLN A 80 -10.15 -7.62 -3.54
C GLN A 80 -9.44 -7.63 -4.88
N ILE A 81 -8.33 -8.34 -4.91
CA ILE A 81 -7.53 -8.52 -6.12
C ILE A 81 -7.98 -9.81 -6.81
N GLU A 82 -8.42 -9.70 -8.06
CA GLU A 82 -8.78 -10.86 -8.89
C GLU A 82 -7.58 -11.39 -9.70
N GLU A 83 -6.69 -10.50 -10.13
CA GLU A 83 -5.48 -10.81 -10.88
C GLU A 83 -4.31 -10.02 -10.31
N ARG A 84 -3.20 -10.71 -10.07
CA ARG A 84 -1.97 -10.12 -9.53
C ARG A 84 -0.93 -10.02 -10.63
N THR A 85 -0.33 -8.85 -10.77
CA THR A 85 0.90 -8.68 -11.55
C THR A 85 2.08 -8.87 -10.62
N ASP A 86 3.01 -9.78 -10.92
CA ASP A 86 4.25 -9.95 -10.14
C ASP A 86 5.45 -9.25 -10.82
N VAL A 87 5.19 -8.29 -11.71
CA VAL A 87 6.19 -7.60 -12.53
C VAL A 87 5.94 -6.09 -12.45
N GLY A 88 7.00 -5.27 -12.48
CA GLY A 88 6.92 -3.81 -12.39
C GLY A 88 7.42 -3.33 -11.02
N PRO A 89 6.62 -2.61 -10.22
CA PRO A 89 7.06 -2.05 -8.93
C PRO A 89 7.50 -3.13 -7.91
N TYR A 90 7.21 -4.40 -8.17
CA TYR A 90 7.54 -5.51 -7.29
C TYR A 90 8.88 -6.17 -7.57
N THR A 91 9.68 -5.67 -8.53
CA THR A 91 10.92 -6.32 -8.99
C THR A 91 11.91 -6.68 -7.88
N LEU A 92 12.02 -5.86 -6.83
CA LEU A 92 12.94 -6.12 -5.70
C LEU A 92 12.25 -6.83 -4.52
N LEU A 93 10.93 -7.02 -4.57
CA LEU A 93 10.23 -7.71 -3.49
C LEU A 93 10.53 -9.20 -3.57
N GLY A 94 10.67 -9.84 -2.41
CA GLY A 94 10.92 -11.27 -2.32
C GLY A 94 9.67 -12.10 -2.64
N GLU A 95 9.29 -13.00 -1.73
CA GLU A 95 8.16 -13.89 -1.95
C GLU A 95 6.85 -13.11 -2.19
N PRO A 96 6.01 -13.47 -3.17
CA PRO A 96 4.71 -12.83 -3.39
C PRO A 96 3.80 -12.89 -2.15
N THR A 97 4.01 -13.85 -1.26
CA THR A 97 3.26 -13.99 0.00
C THR A 97 3.72 -13.05 1.12
N SER A 98 4.80 -12.29 0.92
CA SER A 98 5.33 -11.33 1.90
C SER A 98 4.73 -9.92 1.79
N PHE A 99 3.86 -9.69 0.82
CA PHE A 99 3.16 -8.43 0.63
C PHE A 99 1.81 -8.59 -0.07
N TYR A 100 0.94 -7.62 0.14
CA TYR A 100 -0.37 -7.50 -0.51
C TYR A 100 -0.56 -6.09 -1.06
N PRO A 101 -0.82 -5.89 -2.37
CA PRO A 101 -0.97 -4.56 -2.90
C PRO A 101 -2.33 -3.95 -2.53
N LEU A 102 -2.31 -2.66 -2.20
CA LEU A 102 -3.47 -1.85 -1.84
C LEU A 102 -3.82 -0.85 -2.95
N TYR A 103 -2.85 -0.55 -3.83
CA TYR A 103 -2.96 0.30 -5.01
C TYR A 103 -1.84 -0.09 -5.98
N GLU A 104 -2.12 -0.10 -7.28
CA GLU A 104 -1.17 -0.50 -8.32
C GLU A 104 -1.41 0.27 -9.62
N THR A 105 -0.32 0.72 -10.23
CA THR A 105 -0.20 1.15 -11.63
C THR A 105 0.92 0.34 -12.28
N PRO A 106 1.14 0.46 -13.60
CA PRO A 106 2.24 -0.26 -14.26
C PRO A 106 3.63 0.01 -13.66
N ASP A 107 3.83 1.19 -13.07
CA ASP A 107 5.14 1.68 -12.65
C ASP A 107 5.25 1.96 -11.13
N ALA A 108 4.14 1.89 -10.39
CA ALA A 108 4.10 2.22 -8.98
C ALA A 108 3.08 1.39 -8.20
N ALA A 109 3.30 1.22 -6.90
CA ALA A 109 2.36 0.50 -6.04
C ALA A 109 2.36 1.04 -4.61
N VAL A 110 1.27 0.78 -3.88
CA VAL A 110 1.25 0.82 -2.42
C VAL A 110 1.00 -0.60 -1.93
N ILE A 111 1.86 -1.10 -1.06
CA ILE A 111 1.82 -2.47 -0.55
C ILE A 111 1.66 -2.50 0.97
N LEU A 112 0.92 -3.48 1.46
CA LEU A 112 0.90 -3.92 2.84
C LEU A 112 1.90 -5.07 3.01
N THR A 113 2.82 -4.96 3.97
CA THR A 113 3.75 -6.04 4.29
C THR A 113 3.06 -7.15 5.08
N LEU A 114 3.53 -8.38 4.91
CA LEU A 114 3.08 -9.56 5.63
C LEU A 114 4.29 -10.27 6.21
N ASP A 115 4.20 -10.67 7.48
CA ASP A 115 5.24 -11.50 8.09
C ASP A 115 5.14 -12.98 7.63
N GLU A 116 6.05 -13.82 8.14
CA GLU A 116 6.10 -15.26 7.84
C GLU A 116 4.86 -16.05 8.33
N HIS A 117 4.02 -15.44 9.16
CA HIS A 117 2.77 -15.99 9.67
C HIS A 117 1.53 -15.44 8.96
N GLY A 118 1.70 -14.40 8.14
CA GLY A 118 0.65 -13.72 7.38
C GLY A 118 0.03 -12.54 8.13
N ALA A 119 0.65 -12.07 9.20
CA ALA A 119 0.19 -10.92 9.96
C ALA A 119 0.49 -9.63 9.18
N PRO A 120 -0.49 -8.71 9.05
CA PRO A 120 -0.30 -7.45 8.36
C PRO A 120 0.60 -6.50 9.17
N GLY A 121 1.62 -5.96 8.51
CA GLY A 121 2.57 -5.00 9.08
C GLY A 121 2.42 -3.60 8.50
N ALA A 122 3.55 -2.93 8.32
CA ALA A 122 3.68 -1.60 7.74
C ALA A 122 3.25 -1.56 6.28
N VAL A 123 2.88 -0.35 5.83
CA VAL A 123 2.48 -0.04 4.47
C VAL A 123 3.57 0.79 3.81
N TYR A 124 3.96 0.43 2.58
CA TYR A 124 4.96 1.13 1.79
C TYR A 124 4.41 1.57 0.45
N GLY A 125 4.81 2.75 -0.02
CA GLY A 125 4.73 3.10 -1.43
C GLY A 125 6.03 2.76 -2.15
N ILE A 126 5.91 2.40 -3.42
CA ILE A 126 6.99 2.06 -4.35
C ILE A 126 6.75 2.86 -5.62
N GLY A 127 7.72 3.70 -5.99
CA GLY A 127 7.71 4.46 -7.25
C GLY A 127 8.55 3.80 -8.33
N GLU A 128 8.74 4.52 -9.43
CA GLU A 128 9.55 4.10 -10.60
C GLU A 128 11.00 3.72 -10.25
N ASP A 129 11.56 4.34 -9.22
CA ASP A 129 12.94 4.13 -8.78
C ASP A 129 13.10 2.94 -7.82
N LEU A 130 12.02 2.19 -7.58
CA LEU A 130 11.96 1.01 -6.72
C LEU A 130 12.33 1.27 -5.25
N ALA A 131 12.42 2.54 -4.83
CA ALA A 131 12.66 2.87 -3.43
C ALA A 131 11.38 2.71 -2.61
N LEU A 132 11.53 2.22 -1.38
CA LEU A 132 10.42 2.07 -0.45
C LEU A 132 10.20 3.36 0.32
N GLN A 133 8.95 3.80 0.43
CA GLN A 133 8.54 4.93 1.26
C GLN A 133 7.57 4.48 2.33
N LEU A 134 7.91 4.70 3.60
CA LEU A 134 7.05 4.33 4.72
C LEU A 134 5.73 5.12 4.69
N ALA A 135 4.66 4.49 4.21
CA ALA A 135 3.34 5.09 4.08
C ALA A 135 2.56 5.04 5.40
N ALA A 136 2.71 3.97 6.18
CA ALA A 136 2.13 3.88 7.50
C ALA A 136 2.80 2.76 8.30
N PRO A 137 2.80 2.82 9.63
CA PRO A 137 3.28 1.72 10.47
C PRO A 137 2.34 0.51 10.44
N ASP A 138 1.08 0.69 10.04
CA ASP A 138 0.06 -0.36 9.99
C ASP A 138 -1.07 0.00 9.02
N LEU A 139 -1.92 -1.00 8.69
CA LEU A 139 -3.07 -0.83 7.81
C LEU A 139 -4.12 0.19 8.34
N PRO A 140 -4.54 0.18 9.64
CA PRO A 140 -5.46 1.18 10.15
C PRO A 140 -4.98 2.63 9.94
N THR A 141 -3.70 2.89 10.22
CA THR A 141 -3.10 4.22 10.03
C THR A 141 -3.06 4.61 8.56
N TYR A 142 -2.76 3.67 7.66
CA TYR A 142 -2.82 3.93 6.22
C TYR A 142 -4.23 4.29 5.77
N LEU A 143 -5.24 3.53 6.19
CA LEU A 143 -6.64 3.77 5.80
C LEU A 143 -7.14 5.13 6.30
N ASP A 144 -6.74 5.56 7.51
CA ASP A 144 -7.09 6.88 8.03
C ASP A 144 -6.45 8.00 7.20
N ARG A 145 -5.16 7.87 6.87
CA ARG A 145 -4.46 8.81 5.96
C ARG A 145 -5.09 8.86 4.57
N PHE A 146 -5.44 7.71 4.01
CA PHE A 146 -6.13 7.59 2.73
C PHE A 146 -7.47 8.31 2.78
N THR A 147 -8.25 8.09 3.84
CA THR A 147 -9.57 8.71 4.03
C THR A 147 -9.46 10.23 4.18
N ASP A 148 -8.46 10.73 4.92
CA ASP A 148 -8.19 12.16 5.06
C ASP A 148 -7.79 12.81 3.72
N ALA A 149 -7.01 12.11 2.89
CA ALA A 149 -6.67 12.58 1.54
C ALA A 149 -7.91 12.61 0.64
N LEU A 150 -8.72 11.55 0.66
CA LEU A 150 -9.96 11.45 -0.09
C LEU A 150 -10.95 12.57 0.29
N GLU A 151 -11.11 12.85 1.58
CA GLU A 151 -11.98 13.92 2.08
C GLU A 151 -11.51 15.31 1.58
N ARG A 152 -10.20 15.57 1.58
CA ARG A 152 -9.63 16.81 1.03
C ARG A 152 -9.84 16.92 -0.48
N THR A 153 -9.61 15.83 -1.21
CA THR A 153 -9.85 15.77 -2.66
C THR A 153 -11.31 16.06 -2.99
N LEU A 154 -12.25 15.43 -2.28
CA LEU A 154 -13.68 15.66 -2.47
C LEU A 154 -14.09 17.12 -2.17
N ALA A 155 -13.50 17.72 -1.13
CA ALA A 155 -13.72 19.13 -0.82
C ALA A 155 -13.21 20.05 -1.95
N ALA A 156 -11.99 19.80 -2.46
CA ALA A 156 -11.41 20.56 -3.56
C ALA A 156 -12.20 20.40 -4.87
N LEU A 157 -12.67 19.19 -5.17
CA LEU A 157 -13.56 18.92 -6.32
C LEU A 157 -14.90 19.63 -6.19
N THR A 158 -15.43 19.75 -4.97
CA THR A 158 -16.67 20.50 -4.70
C THR A 158 -16.45 22.00 -4.92
N GLU A 159 -15.35 22.55 -4.42
CA GLU A 159 -14.99 23.97 -4.60
C GLU A 159 -14.75 24.33 -6.07
N ARG A 160 -14.09 23.44 -6.82
CA ARG A 160 -13.87 23.60 -8.27
C ARG A 160 -15.18 23.65 -9.07
N GLY A 161 -16.22 22.97 -8.60
CA GLY A 161 -17.49 22.84 -9.32
C GLY A 161 -17.43 21.82 -10.47
N PRO A 162 -18.52 21.73 -11.27
CA PRO A 162 -18.60 20.76 -12.37
C PRO A 162 -17.56 21.06 -13.46
N ALA A 163 -17.15 20.03 -14.20
CA ALA A 163 -16.39 20.23 -15.43
C ALA A 163 -17.24 20.99 -16.46
N ALA A 164 -16.58 21.71 -17.38
CA ALA A 164 -17.27 22.26 -18.54
C ALA A 164 -17.95 21.11 -19.32
N GLU A 165 -19.14 21.36 -19.88
CA GLU A 165 -20.05 20.34 -20.43
C GLU A 165 -19.40 19.40 -21.49
N ASP A 166 -18.30 19.83 -22.12
CA ASP A 166 -17.56 19.05 -23.13
C ASP A 166 -16.33 18.30 -22.58
N SER A 167 -16.15 18.18 -21.26
CA SER A 167 -14.92 17.65 -20.65
C SER A 167 -15.15 16.79 -19.40
N ALA A 168 -16.00 15.76 -19.49
CA ALA A 168 -16.24 14.85 -18.36
C ALA A 168 -14.94 14.32 -17.73
N ASP A 169 -13.92 14.08 -18.55
CA ASP A 169 -12.58 13.63 -18.13
C ASP A 169 -11.85 14.67 -17.28
N ALA A 170 -12.09 15.97 -17.50
CA ALA A 170 -11.41 17.04 -16.75
C ALA A 170 -11.73 17.06 -15.25
N ARG A 171 -12.85 16.44 -14.82
CA ARG A 171 -13.13 16.24 -13.39
C ARG A 171 -12.39 15.03 -12.84
N THR A 172 -12.27 13.96 -13.62
CA THR A 172 -11.48 12.76 -13.27
C THR A 172 -10.00 13.11 -13.16
N ASP A 173 -9.45 13.84 -14.13
CA ASP A 173 -8.05 14.32 -14.10
C ASP A 173 -7.79 15.22 -12.90
N ALA A 174 -8.74 16.11 -12.56
CA ALA A 174 -8.63 16.94 -11.36
C ALA A 174 -8.66 16.09 -10.08
N ALA A 175 -9.47 15.04 -10.05
CA ALA A 175 -9.56 14.12 -8.92
C ALA A 175 -8.25 13.35 -8.71
N GLU A 176 -7.64 12.86 -9.80
CA GLU A 176 -6.31 12.24 -9.81
C GLU A 176 -5.26 13.22 -9.27
N GLN A 177 -5.20 14.42 -9.86
CA GLN A 177 -4.23 15.44 -9.46
C GLN A 177 -4.32 15.80 -7.98
N PHE A 178 -5.53 15.93 -7.43
CA PHE A 178 -5.71 16.22 -6.00
C PHE A 178 -5.33 15.02 -5.12
N MET A 179 -5.60 13.79 -5.53
CA MET A 179 -5.14 12.61 -4.80
C MET A 179 -3.62 12.48 -4.82
N ASP A 180 -2.97 12.80 -5.94
CA ASP A 180 -1.51 12.86 -6.03
C ASP A 180 -0.95 13.91 -5.06
N GLU A 181 -1.52 15.11 -5.09
CA GLU A 181 -1.11 16.20 -4.20
C GLU A 181 -1.26 15.81 -2.71
N HIS A 182 -2.40 15.22 -2.35
CA HIS A 182 -2.77 14.96 -0.96
C HIS A 182 -2.21 13.65 -0.39
N LEU A 183 -1.84 12.70 -1.25
CA LEU A 183 -1.38 11.38 -0.83
C LEU A 183 -0.26 10.82 -1.72
N PHE A 184 -0.53 10.50 -2.98
CA PHE A 184 0.32 9.59 -3.74
C PHE A 184 1.69 10.16 -4.08
N ALA A 185 1.81 11.46 -4.36
CA ALA A 185 3.12 12.06 -4.65
C ALA A 185 4.11 11.87 -3.48
N ALA A 186 3.61 11.85 -2.24
CA ALA A 186 4.41 11.63 -1.04
C ALA A 186 4.73 10.15 -0.77
N LEU A 187 3.93 9.23 -1.30
CA LEU A 187 4.11 7.78 -1.09
C LEU A 187 4.89 7.13 -2.23
N LEU A 188 4.76 7.66 -3.44
CA LEU A 188 5.32 7.09 -4.66
C LEU A 188 6.59 7.82 -5.11
N GLY A 189 7.13 8.73 -4.29
CA GLY A 189 8.44 9.35 -4.52
C GLY A 189 8.44 10.40 -5.62
N MET A 190 7.28 10.96 -5.94
CA MET A 190 7.14 11.98 -6.99
C MET A 190 7.54 13.38 -6.49
N ARG A 191 7.89 13.51 -5.21
CA ARG A 191 8.41 14.77 -4.62
C ARG A 191 9.92 14.87 -4.83
N GLU A 192 10.43 16.09 -4.74
CA GLU A 192 11.88 16.31 -4.81
C GLU A 192 12.58 15.59 -3.64
N LEU A 193 13.66 14.85 -3.96
CA LEU A 193 14.41 14.06 -2.97
C LEU A 193 14.91 14.88 -1.77
N ALA A 194 15.20 16.17 -1.98
CA ALA A 194 15.66 17.08 -0.94
C ALA A 194 14.62 17.31 0.17
N ASP A 195 13.34 17.08 -0.12
CA ASP A 195 12.22 17.28 0.80
C ASP A 195 11.82 15.99 1.53
N MET A 196 12.52 14.87 1.26
CA MET A 196 12.17 13.55 1.78
C MET A 196 13.16 13.09 2.85
N PRO A 197 12.69 12.64 4.04
CA PRO A 197 13.57 12.00 5.00
C PRO A 197 14.10 10.70 4.40
N GLN A 198 15.41 10.46 4.49
CA GLN A 198 16.05 9.25 4.01
C GLN A 198 16.60 8.45 5.19
N ALA A 199 16.30 7.15 5.22
CA ALA A 199 16.89 6.24 6.18
C ALA A 199 18.30 5.84 5.73
N ALA A 200 19.26 5.99 6.63
CA ALA A 200 20.59 5.43 6.45
C ALA A 200 20.59 3.95 6.84
N PRO A 201 21.38 3.09 6.17
CA PRO A 201 21.55 1.71 6.60
C PRO A 201 22.19 1.66 7.99
N CYS A 202 21.77 0.69 8.81
CA CYS A 202 22.29 0.47 10.15
C CYS A 202 23.06 -0.86 10.24
N SER A 203 23.87 -1.02 11.29
CA SER A 203 24.55 -2.28 11.57
C SER A 203 23.63 -3.26 12.30
N ALA A 204 23.89 -4.56 12.17
CA ALA A 204 23.11 -5.60 12.85
C ALA A 204 23.11 -5.44 14.39
N GLU A 205 24.15 -4.83 14.97
CA GLU A 205 24.24 -4.55 16.41
C GLU A 205 23.24 -3.50 16.89
N GLN A 206 22.70 -2.68 15.98
CA GLN A 206 21.72 -1.65 16.27
C GLN A 206 20.29 -2.18 16.27
N VAL A 207 20.06 -3.40 15.77
CA VAL A 207 18.76 -4.04 15.71
C VAL A 207 18.55 -4.91 16.96
N ALA A 208 17.37 -4.81 17.55
CA ALA A 208 17.07 -5.51 18.80
C ALA A 208 17.16 -7.04 18.70
N ASP A 209 16.80 -7.62 17.54
CA ASP A 209 16.86 -9.06 17.28
C ASP A 209 17.82 -9.36 16.13
N ALA A 210 18.94 -10.02 16.43
CA ALA A 210 19.93 -10.39 15.43
C ALA A 210 19.44 -11.50 14.48
N ALA A 211 18.49 -12.33 14.90
CA ALA A 211 17.91 -13.36 14.03
C ALA A 211 17.07 -12.74 12.90
N GLU A 212 16.44 -11.60 13.18
CA GLU A 212 15.64 -10.81 12.25
C GLU A 212 16.46 -10.23 11.09
N VAL A 213 17.77 -10.14 11.23
CA VAL A 213 18.68 -9.57 10.22
C VAL A 213 19.80 -10.53 9.81
N ALA A 214 19.67 -11.80 10.19
CA ALA A 214 20.62 -12.83 9.82
C ALA A 214 20.72 -12.94 8.29
N GLY A 215 21.94 -12.85 7.75
CA GLY A 215 22.20 -12.94 6.31
C GLY A 215 21.85 -11.69 5.51
N ALA A 216 21.44 -10.58 6.16
CA ALA A 216 21.17 -9.33 5.47
C ALA A 216 22.47 -8.71 4.92
N LEU A 217 22.42 -8.28 3.65
CA LEU A 217 23.47 -7.49 3.00
C LEU A 217 23.41 -6.02 3.42
N ALA A 218 22.19 -5.51 3.65
CA ALA A 218 21.93 -4.19 4.21
C ALA A 218 20.65 -4.20 5.04
N ILE A 219 20.57 -3.29 6.01
CA ILE A 219 19.52 -3.24 7.02
C ILE A 219 19.08 -1.80 7.19
N TRP A 220 17.77 -1.56 7.22
CA TRP A 220 17.16 -0.30 7.63
C TRP A 220 16.16 -0.56 8.74
N ASP A 221 16.33 0.14 9.86
CA ASP A 221 15.39 0.11 10.98
C ASP A 221 14.54 1.38 10.96
N LEU A 222 13.26 1.22 10.63
CA LEU A 222 12.29 2.30 10.51
C LEU A 222 11.41 2.44 11.75
N ARG A 223 11.71 1.72 12.84
CA ARG A 223 11.00 1.88 14.11
C ARG A 223 11.23 3.29 14.65
N GLY A 224 10.15 4.08 14.67
CA GLY A 224 10.21 5.49 15.06
C GLY A 224 10.66 6.45 13.95
N ALA A 225 10.84 5.97 12.72
CA ALA A 225 11.06 6.83 11.56
C ALA A 225 9.82 7.68 11.26
N ALA A 226 10.03 8.84 10.63
CA ALA A 226 8.93 9.68 10.17
C ALA A 226 8.20 9.02 8.99
N LEU A 227 6.91 9.29 8.84
CA LEU A 227 6.19 8.89 7.63
C LEU A 227 6.78 9.57 6.40
N GLY A 228 6.80 8.85 5.28
CA GLY A 228 7.48 9.26 4.05
C GLY A 228 9.00 9.03 4.10
N THR A 229 9.54 8.40 5.15
CA THR A 229 10.95 8.00 5.16
C THR A 229 11.22 7.04 4.02
N ARG A 230 12.20 7.42 3.18
CA ARG A 230 12.67 6.68 2.01
C ARG A 230 13.77 5.70 2.40
N VAL A 231 13.67 4.49 1.89
CA VAL A 231 14.74 3.49 1.86
C VAL A 231 15.16 3.30 0.41
N ASP A 232 16.39 3.71 0.10
CA ASP A 232 16.96 3.55 -1.23
C ASP A 232 17.66 2.19 -1.33
N LEU A 233 17.02 1.25 -2.01
CA LEU A 233 17.51 -0.12 -2.13
C LEU A 233 18.61 -0.23 -3.19
N MET A 234 18.48 0.53 -4.28
CA MET A 234 19.33 0.41 -5.47
C MET A 234 20.69 1.10 -5.31
N ASP A 235 20.79 2.12 -4.46
CA ASP A 235 22.06 2.82 -4.17
C ASP A 235 22.92 2.12 -3.09
N THR A 236 22.53 0.92 -2.69
CA THR A 236 23.29 0.15 -1.68
C THR A 236 24.47 -0.57 -2.33
N ASP A 237 25.66 -0.41 -1.75
CA ASP A 237 26.88 -1.10 -2.21
C ASP A 237 26.86 -2.58 -1.80
N THR A 238 26.10 -3.38 -2.56
CA THR A 238 25.97 -4.83 -2.38
C THR A 238 26.67 -5.60 -3.50
N PRO A 239 27.27 -6.77 -3.20
CA PRO A 239 27.85 -7.62 -4.24
C PRO A 239 26.76 -8.23 -5.14
N GLY A 240 26.99 -8.25 -6.45
CA GLY A 240 26.12 -8.93 -7.41
C GLY A 240 25.30 -7.99 -8.30
N ASP A 241 24.26 -8.53 -8.93
CA ASP A 241 23.28 -7.76 -9.69
C ASP A 241 22.23 -7.20 -8.71
N PRO A 242 22.04 -5.88 -8.59
CA PRO A 242 21.03 -5.29 -7.72
C PRO A 242 19.60 -5.81 -7.97
N LEU A 243 19.30 -6.22 -9.21
CA LEU A 243 17.98 -6.77 -9.57
C LEU A 243 17.80 -8.25 -9.18
N ALA A 244 18.87 -8.91 -8.72
CA ALA A 244 18.80 -10.27 -8.17
C ALA A 244 18.63 -10.26 -6.64
N LEU A 245 18.55 -9.09 -6.02
CA LEU A 245 18.36 -8.94 -4.58
C LEU A 245 16.87 -8.97 -4.23
N HIS A 246 16.58 -9.51 -3.05
CA HIS A 246 15.22 -9.51 -2.52
C HIS A 246 15.13 -8.74 -1.21
N VAL A 247 14.04 -8.00 -1.07
CA VAL A 247 13.63 -7.37 0.17
C VAL A 247 12.97 -8.41 1.08
N ARG A 248 13.38 -8.41 2.35
CA ARG A 248 12.67 -9.09 3.44
C ARG A 248 12.26 -8.10 4.52
N PHE A 249 11.02 -8.26 4.96
CA PHE A 249 10.38 -7.46 6.00
C PHE A 249 10.43 -8.18 7.35
N GLY A 250 10.87 -7.47 8.39
CA GLY A 250 10.87 -7.91 9.79
C GLY A 250 10.18 -6.88 10.69
N ALA A 251 9.93 -7.26 11.95
CA ALA A 251 9.31 -6.42 12.99
C ALA A 251 8.08 -5.66 12.48
N ASP A 252 7.04 -6.40 12.12
CA ASP A 252 5.80 -5.87 11.55
C ASP A 252 6.06 -5.00 10.30
N GLY A 253 7.07 -5.37 9.51
CA GLY A 253 7.48 -4.65 8.31
C GLY A 253 8.27 -3.37 8.53
N LEU A 254 8.65 -3.02 9.77
CA LEU A 254 9.42 -1.82 10.08
C LEU A 254 10.94 -2.02 10.05
N VAL A 255 11.42 -3.26 9.91
CA VAL A 255 12.81 -3.55 9.59
C VAL A 255 12.87 -4.08 8.17
N VAL A 256 13.59 -3.37 7.32
CA VAL A 256 13.77 -3.72 5.91
C VAL A 256 15.18 -4.28 5.75
N THR A 257 15.30 -5.45 5.14
CA THR A 257 16.59 -6.07 4.85
C THR A 257 16.71 -6.40 3.37
N LEU A 258 17.89 -6.19 2.80
CA LEU A 258 18.25 -6.73 1.49
C LEU A 258 19.00 -8.05 1.66
N GLN A 259 18.63 -9.04 0.86
CA GLN A 259 19.22 -10.38 0.86
C GLN A 259 19.59 -10.80 -0.57
N ASP A 260 20.54 -11.73 -0.68
CA ASP A 260 20.84 -12.42 -1.94
C ASP A 260 19.65 -13.35 -2.27
N GLY A 261 19.27 -13.42 -3.55
CA GLY A 261 18.02 -14.05 -4.00
C GLY A 261 18.01 -15.57 -4.08
#